data_AF-A0A9N9WQZ3-F1
#
_entry.id   AF-A0A9N9WQZ3-F1
#
_cell.length_a   1.000
_cell.length_b   1.000
_cell.length_c   1.000
_cell.angle_alpha   90.00
_cell.angle_beta   90.00
_cell.angle_gamma   90.00
#
_symmetry.space_group_name_H-M   'P 1'
#
loop_
_entity.id
_entity.type
_entity.pdbx_description
1 polymer ?
#
loop_
_entity_poly.entity_id
_entity_poly.type
_entity_poly.pdbx_seq_one_letter_code
_entity_poly.pdbx_strand_id
1 'polypeptide(L)'
;MFVVFLMIIGTILINNLHLIQAPFYYPDFQSEGCKRNWWRTILLVNNFYFSDDKYMCLPQTWFLCANFHFFLLTPLFIYPIWKWKQLVWLIFPLLLIGSQVINFWFVNMEQDHLKNLNFFSISDGHYTYYYGQTVFLATPWIIGMILGLIFHKYKKINLNKTWKLIISSYLILMTFKLFIRDMLMKPPEFNQFFFTFDRLSFSFYFGCAFFFSNYFKFSTEQGHAKRNVKRRSVHPLNAILIMIDRVGLSLYLINVPVIMMNLVLRKQALVFDFSSIYLETFSDIIISIIAAIFMFVLVEEPFSKISRKFLNNIEPKATVSAKIDGKTACPMI
;
A
#
# COMPACT_ATOMS: atom_id res chain seq x y z
N MET A 1 4.31 9.25 -10.63
CA MET A 1 3.52 9.76 -11.77
C MET A 1 4.19 9.46 -13.11
N PHE A 2 5.46 9.84 -13.33
CA PHE A 2 6.18 9.56 -14.59
C PHE A 2 6.29 8.07 -14.96
N VAL A 3 6.55 7.19 -13.99
CA VAL A 3 6.55 5.73 -14.20
C VAL A 3 5.20 5.23 -14.72
N VAL A 4 4.10 5.71 -14.12
CA VAL A 4 2.73 5.38 -14.54
C VAL A 4 2.47 5.86 -15.97
N PHE A 5 2.92 7.06 -16.32
CA PHE A 5 2.79 7.58 -17.67
C PHE A 5 3.52 6.73 -18.72
N LEU A 6 4.77 6.32 -18.44
CA LEU A 6 5.52 5.42 -19.31
C LEU A 6 4.84 4.07 -19.46
N MET A 7 4.24 3.54 -18.38
CA MET A 7 3.49 2.29 -18.44
C MET A 7 2.24 2.41 -19.31
N ILE A 8 1.46 3.50 -19.18
CA ILE A 8 0.29 3.76 -20.04
C ILE A 8 0.72 3.77 -21.50
N ILE A 9 1.79 4.50 -21.84
CA ILE A 9 2.31 4.56 -23.22
C ILE A 9 2.77 3.18 -23.68
N GLY A 10 3.51 2.45 -22.85
CA GLY A 10 3.97 1.10 -23.14
C GLY A 10 2.82 0.15 -23.46
N THR A 11 1.76 0.14 -22.64
CA THR A 11 0.57 -0.67 -22.87
C THR A 11 -0.15 -0.30 -24.17
N ILE A 12 -0.26 0.99 -24.49
CA ILE A 12 -0.88 1.43 -25.75
C ILE A 12 -0.03 1.04 -26.96
N LEU A 13 1.30 1.19 -26.90
CA LEU A 13 2.21 0.89 -28.01
C LEU A 13 2.35 -0.60 -28.29
N ILE A 14 2.51 -1.44 -27.25
CA ILE A 14 2.64 -2.89 -27.39
C ILE A 14 1.42 -3.48 -28.13
N ASN A 15 0.24 -2.97 -27.80
CA ASN A 15 -1.02 -3.47 -28.34
C ASN A 15 -1.24 -2.97 -29.77
N ASN A 16 -0.98 -1.68 -30.05
CA ASN A 16 -1.12 -1.12 -31.41
C ASN A 16 -0.13 -1.71 -32.42
N LEU A 17 1.04 -2.17 -31.97
CA LEU A 17 2.07 -2.77 -32.83
C LEU A 17 1.89 -4.29 -32.98
N HIS A 18 0.85 -4.89 -32.38
CA HIS A 18 0.62 -6.35 -32.36
C HIS A 18 1.87 -7.17 -31.99
N LEU A 19 2.74 -6.63 -31.13
CA LEU A 19 4.05 -7.23 -30.84
C LEU A 19 3.94 -8.56 -30.07
N ILE A 20 2.77 -8.85 -29.52
CA ILE A 20 2.49 -10.07 -28.75
C ILE A 20 1.25 -10.74 -29.35
N GLN A 21 1.48 -11.75 -30.19
CA GLN A 21 0.45 -12.73 -30.56
C GLN A 21 0.64 -13.93 -29.64
N ALA A 22 -0.16 -14.01 -28.58
CA ALA A 22 -0.05 -15.11 -27.62
C ALA A 22 -1.43 -15.72 -27.33
N PRO A 23 -1.50 -17.04 -27.11
CA PRO A 23 -2.76 -17.78 -27.05
C PRO A 23 -3.68 -17.38 -25.88
N PHE A 24 -3.12 -16.78 -24.82
CA PHE A 24 -3.87 -16.28 -23.65
C PHE A 24 -3.92 -14.75 -23.57
N TYR A 25 -3.54 -14.06 -24.65
CA TYR A 25 -3.60 -12.61 -24.71
C TYR A 25 -5.02 -12.16 -25.08
N TYR A 26 -5.66 -11.36 -24.21
CA TYR A 26 -6.91 -10.66 -24.51
C TYR A 26 -6.59 -9.18 -24.83
N PRO A 27 -6.16 -8.86 -26.07
CA PRO A 27 -5.68 -7.52 -26.45
C PRO A 27 -6.70 -6.41 -26.24
N ASP A 28 -7.98 -6.69 -26.48
CA ASP A 28 -8.96 -5.64 -26.71
C ASP A 28 -9.39 -4.94 -25.42
N PHE A 29 -9.53 -5.70 -24.32
CA PHE A 29 -10.10 -5.18 -23.07
C PHE A 29 -9.20 -4.13 -22.41
N GLN A 30 -7.91 -4.44 -22.24
CA GLN A 30 -6.97 -3.51 -21.59
C GLN A 30 -6.54 -2.38 -22.52
N SER A 31 -6.41 -2.64 -23.83
CA SER A 31 -6.02 -1.61 -24.79
C SER A 31 -7.08 -0.52 -24.95
N GLU A 32 -8.33 -0.92 -25.15
CA GLU A 32 -9.43 0.03 -25.33
C GLU A 32 -9.72 0.77 -24.03
N GLY A 33 -9.63 0.08 -22.89
CA GLY A 33 -9.67 0.69 -21.57
C GLY A 33 -8.62 1.78 -21.41
N CYS A 34 -7.37 1.50 -21.79
CA CYS A 34 -6.32 2.52 -21.78
C CYS A 34 -6.57 3.69 -22.73
N LYS A 35 -6.98 3.43 -23.97
CA LYS A 35 -7.26 4.50 -24.96
C LYS A 35 -8.35 5.46 -24.47
N ARG A 36 -9.37 4.95 -23.79
CA ARG A 36 -10.51 5.75 -23.31
C ARG A 36 -10.28 6.39 -21.93
N ASN A 37 -9.62 5.68 -21.03
CA ASN A 37 -9.58 6.02 -19.60
C ASN A 37 -8.16 6.28 -19.05
N TRP A 38 -7.13 6.44 -19.88
CA TRP A 38 -5.77 6.78 -19.41
C TRP A 38 -5.75 7.99 -18.47
N TRP A 39 -6.60 8.99 -18.72
CA TRP A 39 -6.68 10.21 -17.92
C TRP A 39 -7.13 9.92 -16.48
N ARG A 40 -8.01 8.94 -16.26
CA ARG A 40 -8.45 8.53 -14.92
C ARG A 40 -7.28 7.98 -14.09
N THR A 41 -6.38 7.23 -14.74
CA THR A 41 -5.15 6.70 -14.13
C THR A 41 -4.14 7.78 -13.81
N ILE A 42 -3.99 8.79 -14.67
CA ILE A 42 -3.08 9.91 -14.42
C ILE A 42 -3.59 10.78 -13.28
N LEU A 43 -4.89 11.06 -13.24
CA LEU A 43 -5.53 11.81 -12.16
C LEU A 43 -5.70 10.98 -10.88
N LEU A 44 -5.36 9.68 -10.90
CA LEU A 44 -5.47 8.75 -9.79
C LEU A 44 -6.90 8.57 -9.25
N VAL A 45 -7.93 8.70 -10.10
CA VAL A 45 -9.36 8.62 -9.74
C VAL A 45 -10.03 7.31 -10.18
N ASN A 46 -9.25 6.34 -10.64
CA ASN A 46 -9.76 5.05 -11.15
C ASN A 46 -10.71 4.34 -10.18
N ASN A 47 -10.42 4.42 -8.87
CA ASN A 47 -11.18 3.72 -7.85
C ASN A 47 -12.62 4.21 -7.65
N PHE A 48 -12.97 5.40 -8.16
CA PHE A 48 -14.34 5.93 -8.06
C PHE A 48 -15.24 5.46 -9.20
N TYR A 49 -14.66 5.00 -10.30
CA TYR A 49 -15.38 4.56 -11.50
C TYR A 49 -15.24 3.06 -11.70
N PHE A 50 -15.16 2.33 -10.59
CA PHE A 50 -14.89 0.90 -10.62
C PHE A 50 -15.99 0.13 -11.36
N SER A 51 -17.25 0.54 -11.21
CA SER A 51 -18.41 -0.09 -11.86
C SER A 51 -18.40 -0.06 -13.40
N ASP A 52 -17.55 0.76 -14.03
CA ASP A 52 -17.27 0.75 -15.49
C ASP A 52 -16.17 -0.28 -15.83
N ASP A 53 -16.15 -1.43 -15.14
CA ASP A 53 -15.08 -2.42 -15.03
C ASP A 53 -14.47 -2.92 -16.34
N LYS A 54 -15.17 -2.70 -17.47
CA LYS A 54 -14.67 -3.10 -18.79
C LYS A 54 -13.41 -2.35 -19.25
N TYR A 55 -12.98 -1.29 -18.54
CA TYR A 55 -12.07 -0.30 -19.11
C TYR A 55 -11.04 0.30 -18.13
N MET A 56 -10.53 -0.44 -17.14
CA MET A 56 -9.36 0.03 -16.36
C MET A 56 -8.08 -0.04 -17.20
N CYS A 57 -7.35 1.08 -17.29
CA CYS A 57 -6.11 1.12 -18.07
C CYS A 57 -4.97 0.35 -17.38
N LEU A 58 -4.68 0.69 -16.12
CA LEU A 58 -3.66 0.03 -15.31
C LEU A 58 -4.29 -0.45 -14.00
N PRO A 59 -4.83 -1.67 -13.95
CA PRO A 59 -5.49 -2.20 -12.76
C PRO A 59 -4.63 -2.06 -11.51
N GLN A 60 -3.33 -2.37 -11.61
CA GLN A 60 -2.35 -2.27 -10.51
C GLN A 60 -2.14 -0.86 -9.95
N THR A 61 -2.77 0.19 -10.49
CA THR A 61 -2.73 1.53 -9.89
C THR A 61 -3.79 1.75 -8.81
N TRP A 62 -4.68 0.78 -8.57
CA TRP A 62 -5.77 0.88 -7.60
C TRP A 62 -5.30 1.30 -6.20
N PHE A 63 -4.21 0.72 -5.70
CA PHE A 63 -3.67 1.07 -4.38
C PHE A 63 -3.03 2.46 -4.36
N LEU A 64 -2.36 2.85 -5.46
CA LEU A 64 -1.78 4.18 -5.61
C LEU A 64 -2.86 5.27 -5.60
N CYS A 65 -4.00 5.01 -6.26
CA CYS A 65 -5.16 5.89 -6.25
C CYS A 65 -5.72 6.07 -4.83
N ALA A 66 -5.92 4.96 -4.12
CA ALA A 66 -6.42 5.00 -2.75
C ALA A 66 -5.52 5.81 -1.82
N ASN A 67 -4.20 5.59 -1.89
CA ASN A 67 -3.23 6.34 -1.09
C ASN A 67 -3.24 7.83 -1.39
N PHE A 68 -3.38 8.22 -2.67
CA PHE A 68 -3.51 9.62 -3.05
C PHE A 68 -4.77 10.27 -2.48
N HIS A 69 -5.92 9.58 -2.55
CA HIS A 69 -7.16 10.07 -1.94
C HIS A 69 -7.01 10.28 -0.43
N PHE A 70 -6.40 9.32 0.28
CA PHE A 70 -6.16 9.45 1.71
C PHE A 70 -5.16 10.55 2.04
N PHE A 71 -4.14 10.76 1.21
CA PHE A 71 -3.20 11.87 1.36
C PHE A 71 -3.92 13.21 1.30
N LEU A 72 -4.87 13.38 0.36
CA LEU A 72 -5.69 14.59 0.26
C LEU A 72 -6.65 14.76 1.45
N LEU A 73 -7.21 13.67 1.97
CA LEU A 73 -8.10 13.70 3.13
C LEU A 73 -7.35 13.99 4.44
N THR A 74 -6.12 13.52 4.58
CA THR A 74 -5.31 13.63 5.80
C THR A 74 -5.27 15.04 6.42
N PRO A 75 -4.95 16.14 5.69
CA PRO A 75 -4.95 17.48 6.28
C PRO A 75 -6.32 17.94 6.78
N LEU A 76 -7.42 17.50 6.14
CA LEU A 76 -8.79 17.82 6.58
C LEU A 76 -9.12 17.20 7.94
N PHE A 77 -8.49 16.08 8.29
CA PHE A 77 -8.64 15.46 9.61
C PHE A 77 -7.62 16.01 10.61
N ILE A 78 -6.35 16.19 10.20
CA ILE A 78 -5.29 16.68 11.09
C ILE A 78 -5.58 18.12 11.56
N TYR A 79 -6.05 19.00 10.69
CA TYR A 79 -6.24 20.42 11.05
C TYR A 79 -7.27 20.64 12.18
N PRO A 80 -8.49 20.08 12.11
CA PRO A 80 -9.46 20.15 13.21
C PRO A 80 -8.96 19.46 14.49
N ILE A 81 -8.28 18.31 14.37
CA ILE A 81 -7.70 17.59 15.51
C ILE A 81 -6.63 18.45 16.21
N TRP A 82 -5.83 19.18 15.44
CA TRP A 82 -4.80 20.04 15.98
C TRP A 82 -5.39 21.20 16.80
N LYS A 83 -6.49 21.79 16.33
CA LYS A 83 -7.22 22.84 17.07
C LYS A 83 -8.02 22.29 18.26
N TRP A 84 -8.67 21.13 18.09
CA TRP A 84 -9.57 20.54 19.08
C TRP A 84 -9.16 19.10 19.38
N LYS A 85 -8.13 18.94 20.22
CA LYS A 85 -7.52 17.65 20.55
C LYS A 85 -8.49 16.60 21.08
N GLN A 86 -9.60 17.01 21.68
CA GLN A 86 -10.63 16.11 22.20
C GLN A 86 -11.45 15.42 21.09
N LEU A 87 -11.54 16.01 19.89
CA LEU A 87 -12.27 15.42 18.76
C LEU A 87 -11.70 14.09 18.30
N VAL A 88 -10.42 13.82 18.59
CA VAL A 88 -9.76 12.53 18.30
C VAL A 88 -10.54 11.35 18.89
N TRP A 89 -11.07 11.51 20.11
CA TRP A 89 -11.81 10.46 20.81
C TRP A 89 -13.20 10.20 20.24
N LEU A 90 -13.70 11.09 19.39
CA LEU A 90 -14.99 10.94 18.72
C LEU A 90 -14.81 10.52 17.26
N ILE A 91 -13.97 11.24 16.51
CA ILE A 91 -13.83 11.09 15.05
C ILE A 91 -13.25 9.73 14.67
N PHE A 92 -12.14 9.31 15.26
CA PHE A 92 -11.49 8.07 14.82
C PHE A 92 -12.29 6.80 15.14
N PRO A 93 -12.91 6.65 16.33
CA PRO A 93 -13.79 5.51 16.58
C PRO A 93 -14.98 5.48 15.61
N LEU A 94 -15.60 6.64 15.33
CA LEU A 94 -16.69 6.72 14.35
C LEU A 94 -16.24 6.33 12.94
N LEU A 95 -15.07 6.79 12.50
CA LEU A 95 -14.51 6.41 11.19
C LEU A 95 -14.19 4.92 11.12
N LEU A 96 -13.63 4.33 12.18
CA LEU A 96 -13.34 2.89 12.24
C LEU A 96 -14.62 2.06 12.21
N ILE A 97 -15.62 2.42 13.03
CA ILE A 97 -16.91 1.72 13.04
C ILE A 97 -17.58 1.86 11.67
N GLY A 98 -17.63 3.07 11.13
CA GLY A 98 -18.17 3.34 9.79
C GLY A 98 -17.48 2.53 8.71
N SER A 99 -16.15 2.42 8.73
CA SER A 99 -15.42 1.59 7.77
C SER A 99 -15.78 0.11 7.89
N GLN A 100 -15.91 -0.43 9.11
CA GLN A 100 -16.31 -1.83 9.30
C GLN A 100 -17.75 -2.08 8.86
N VAL A 101 -18.67 -1.17 9.18
CA VAL A 101 -20.09 -1.28 8.78
C VAL A 101 -20.20 -1.30 7.26
N ILE A 102 -19.47 -0.44 6.55
CA ILE A 102 -19.47 -0.43 5.08
C ILE A 102 -18.91 -1.75 4.53
N ASN A 103 -17.76 -2.24 5.04
CA ASN A 103 -17.20 -3.53 4.62
C ASN A 103 -18.22 -4.67 4.83
N PHE A 104 -18.82 -4.74 6.03
CA PHE A 104 -19.80 -5.77 6.37
C PHE A 104 -21.04 -5.70 5.46
N TRP A 105 -21.58 -4.50 5.22
CA TRP A 105 -22.75 -4.31 4.37
C TRP A 105 -22.49 -4.77 2.93
N PHE A 106 -21.32 -4.45 2.36
CA PHE A 106 -20.96 -4.89 1.00
C PHE A 106 -20.75 -6.39 0.91
N VAL A 107 -20.05 -7.01 1.87
CA VAL A 107 -19.87 -8.47 1.93
C VAL A 107 -21.22 -9.20 2.04
N ASN A 108 -22.23 -8.56 2.66
CA ASN A 108 -23.59 -9.10 2.72
C ASN A 108 -24.32 -9.00 1.38
N MET A 109 -24.19 -7.87 0.67
CA MET A 109 -24.85 -7.68 -0.61
C MET A 109 -24.30 -8.62 -1.70
N GLU A 110 -23.02 -9.00 -1.62
CA GLU A 110 -22.37 -9.85 -2.62
C GLU A 110 -22.27 -11.34 -2.22
N GLN A 111 -23.02 -11.80 -1.21
CA GLN A 111 -22.94 -13.17 -0.66
C GLN A 111 -22.96 -14.28 -1.72
N ASP A 112 -23.83 -14.16 -2.73
CA ASP A 112 -24.01 -15.21 -3.72
C ASP A 112 -22.86 -15.28 -4.73
N HIS A 113 -22.14 -14.17 -4.95
CA HIS A 113 -20.93 -14.14 -5.76
C HIS A 113 -19.69 -14.56 -4.95
N LEU A 114 -19.63 -14.22 -3.65
CA LEU A 114 -18.53 -14.59 -2.76
C LEU A 114 -18.46 -16.11 -2.46
N LYS A 115 -19.59 -16.83 -2.55
CA LYS A 115 -19.65 -18.30 -2.37
C LYS A 115 -18.94 -19.08 -3.49
N ASN A 116 -18.82 -18.51 -4.68
CA ASN A 116 -18.21 -19.16 -5.86
C ASN A 116 -16.77 -18.70 -6.13
N LEU A 117 -16.11 -18.05 -5.15
CA LEU A 117 -14.78 -17.49 -5.30
C LEU A 117 -13.71 -18.56 -5.53
N ASN A 118 -13.47 -18.86 -6.80
CA ASN A 118 -12.15 -19.25 -7.24
C ASN A 118 -11.29 -17.98 -7.19
N PHE A 119 -10.32 -17.94 -6.27
CA PHE A 119 -9.40 -16.82 -6.05
C PHE A 119 -8.67 -16.32 -7.33
N PHE A 120 -8.70 -17.11 -8.41
CA PHE A 120 -8.06 -16.84 -9.69
C PHE A 120 -9.01 -16.65 -10.88
N SER A 121 -10.34 -16.69 -10.70
CA SER A 121 -11.26 -16.33 -11.80
C SER A 121 -11.36 -14.80 -11.91
N ILE A 122 -10.35 -14.21 -12.53
CA ILE A 122 -10.30 -12.81 -13.00
C ILE A 122 -11.50 -12.47 -13.92
N SER A 123 -12.25 -13.50 -14.35
CA SER A 123 -13.54 -13.43 -15.07
C SER A 123 -14.62 -12.59 -14.37
N ASP A 124 -14.68 -12.62 -13.04
CA ASP A 124 -15.83 -12.05 -12.33
C ASP A 124 -15.44 -10.69 -11.74
N GLY A 125 -15.64 -9.62 -12.53
CA GLY A 125 -15.25 -8.23 -12.21
C GLY A 125 -15.71 -7.71 -10.82
N HIS A 126 -16.68 -8.39 -10.20
CA HIS A 126 -17.17 -8.14 -8.84
C HIS A 126 -16.07 -8.23 -7.76
N TYR A 127 -15.13 -9.18 -7.84
CA TYR A 127 -14.06 -9.26 -6.83
C TYR A 127 -13.11 -8.05 -6.92
N THR A 128 -12.83 -7.62 -8.15
CA THR A 128 -11.99 -6.45 -8.40
C THR A 128 -12.68 -5.19 -7.85
N TYR A 129 -14.02 -5.09 -7.99
CA TYR A 129 -14.85 -4.01 -7.43
C TYR A 129 -14.78 -3.91 -5.91
N TYR A 130 -14.89 -5.02 -5.20
CA TYR A 130 -14.79 -5.04 -3.73
C TYR A 130 -13.38 -4.70 -3.22
N TYR A 131 -12.32 -5.11 -3.92
CA TYR A 131 -10.95 -4.82 -3.47
C TYR A 131 -10.42 -3.47 -3.92
N GLY A 132 -10.91 -2.95 -5.04
CA GLY A 132 -10.34 -1.78 -5.70
C GLY A 132 -10.89 -0.44 -5.24
N GLN A 133 -12.02 -0.39 -4.53
CA GLN A 133 -12.54 0.88 -4.03
C GLN A 133 -11.74 1.41 -2.83
N THR A 134 -11.53 2.73 -2.83
CA THR A 134 -10.83 3.44 -1.76
C THR A 134 -11.49 3.24 -0.39
N VAL A 135 -12.82 3.15 -0.33
CA VAL A 135 -13.56 3.08 0.94
C VAL A 135 -13.19 1.85 1.77
N PHE A 136 -12.97 0.70 1.13
CA PHE A 136 -12.58 -0.54 1.84
C PHE A 136 -11.14 -0.50 2.38
N LEU A 137 -10.33 0.43 1.89
CA LEU A 137 -8.96 0.66 2.35
C LEU A 137 -8.86 1.75 3.44
N ALA A 138 -9.99 2.30 3.89
CA ALA A 138 -9.98 3.34 4.92
C ALA A 138 -9.44 2.82 6.27
N THR A 139 -9.69 1.55 6.59
CA THR A 139 -9.29 0.92 7.85
C THR A 139 -7.77 1.02 8.15
N PRO A 140 -6.86 0.58 7.25
CA PRO A 140 -5.42 0.74 7.46
C PRO A 140 -4.98 2.20 7.55
N TRP A 141 -5.58 3.09 6.76
CA TRP A 141 -5.28 4.51 6.84
C TRP A 141 -5.66 5.11 8.21
N ILE A 142 -6.86 4.81 8.72
CA ILE A 142 -7.31 5.27 10.03
C ILE A 142 -6.39 4.76 11.14
N ILE A 143 -6.01 3.47 11.11
CA ILE A 143 -5.09 2.90 12.10
C ILE A 143 -3.73 3.59 12.03
N GLY A 144 -3.20 3.83 10.83
CA GLY A 144 -1.96 4.57 10.64
C GLY A 144 -2.02 5.97 11.25
N MET A 145 -3.13 6.68 11.08
CA MET A 145 -3.38 8.00 11.67
C MET A 145 -3.38 7.96 13.21
N ILE A 146 -4.10 7.01 13.81
CA ILE A 146 -4.15 6.83 15.27
C ILE A 146 -2.74 6.54 15.81
N LEU A 147 -2.01 5.62 15.18
CA LEU A 147 -0.64 5.28 15.56
C LEU A 147 0.30 6.47 15.41
N GLY A 148 0.18 7.26 14.34
CA GLY A 148 0.95 8.49 14.15
C GLY A 148 0.71 9.52 15.27
N LEU A 149 -0.53 9.69 15.73
CA LEU A 149 -0.86 10.57 16.86
C LEU A 149 -0.32 10.05 18.19
N ILE A 150 -0.39 8.74 18.42
CA ILE A 150 0.23 8.09 19.59
C ILE A 150 1.74 8.30 19.55
N PHE A 151 2.37 8.19 18.37
CA PHE A 151 3.82 8.39 18.20
C PHE A 151 4.22 9.80 18.59
N HIS A 152 3.46 10.78 18.11
CA HIS A 152 3.69 12.19 18.37
C HIS A 152 3.56 12.52 19.87
N LYS A 153 2.54 11.96 20.54
CA LYS A 153 2.29 12.19 21.98
C LYS A 153 3.29 11.46 22.88
N TYR A 154 3.64 10.21 22.54
CA TYR A 154 4.46 9.34 23.38
C TYR A 154 5.84 9.12 22.75
N LYS A 155 6.69 10.16 22.78
CA LYS A 155 8.07 10.12 22.27
C LYS A 155 9.01 9.17 23.05
N LYS A 156 8.59 8.65 24.22
CA LYS A 156 9.38 7.76 25.12
C LYS A 156 8.57 6.58 25.65
N ILE A 157 8.30 5.58 24.82
CA ILE A 157 7.80 4.25 25.18
C ILE A 157 8.97 3.29 25.45
N ASN A 158 8.86 2.46 26.50
CA ASN A 158 9.85 1.43 26.82
C ASN A 158 9.59 0.16 25.98
N LEU A 159 10.53 -0.18 25.09
CA LEU A 159 10.32 -1.16 24.01
C LEU A 159 10.47 -2.63 24.40
N ASN A 160 11.29 -2.92 25.42
CA ASN A 160 11.69 -4.30 25.73
C ASN A 160 10.51 -5.19 26.17
N LYS A 161 9.43 -4.59 26.66
CA LYS A 161 8.20 -5.31 27.06
C LYS A 161 7.10 -5.26 25.99
N THR A 162 7.02 -4.17 25.22
CA THR A 162 5.91 -3.91 24.27
C THR A 162 5.99 -4.75 22.99
N TRP A 163 7.17 -4.93 22.40
CA TRP A 163 7.30 -5.77 21.19
C TRP A 163 6.97 -7.25 21.45
N LYS A 164 7.34 -7.77 22.63
CA LYS A 164 7.01 -9.15 23.04
C LYS A 164 5.50 -9.35 23.17
N LEU A 165 4.81 -8.40 23.79
CA LEU A 165 3.34 -8.41 23.93
C LEU A 165 2.64 -8.39 22.57
N ILE A 166 3.20 -7.69 21.60
CA ILE A 166 2.61 -7.58 20.25
C ILE A 166 2.83 -8.88 19.48
N ILE A 167 4.04 -9.44 19.47
CA ILE A 167 4.32 -10.73 18.83
C ILE A 167 3.46 -11.83 19.47
N SER A 168 3.33 -11.86 20.80
CA SER A 168 2.44 -12.81 21.47
C SER A 168 0.97 -12.57 21.13
N SER A 169 0.52 -11.30 21.08
CA SER A 169 -0.85 -10.97 20.68
C SER A 169 -1.15 -11.37 19.23
N TYR A 170 -0.16 -11.28 18.34
CA TYR A 170 -0.26 -11.70 16.94
C TYR A 170 -0.37 -13.21 16.82
N LEU A 171 0.49 -13.96 17.52
CA LEU A 171 0.41 -15.42 17.54
C LEU A 171 -0.94 -15.88 18.07
N ILE A 172 -1.47 -15.22 19.10
CA ILE A 172 -2.81 -15.50 19.65
C ILE A 172 -3.92 -15.13 18.65
N LEU A 173 -3.85 -13.98 18.00
CA LEU A 173 -4.84 -13.57 17.00
C LEU A 173 -4.81 -14.45 15.75
N MET A 174 -3.63 -14.90 15.31
CA MET A 174 -3.47 -15.82 14.19
C MET A 174 -3.95 -17.23 14.53
N THR A 175 -3.65 -17.75 15.72
CA THR A 175 -4.19 -19.04 16.15
C THR A 175 -5.70 -18.97 16.36
N PHE A 176 -6.21 -17.88 16.91
CA PHE A 176 -7.65 -17.64 17.01
C PHE A 176 -8.30 -17.53 15.63
N LYS A 177 -7.67 -16.86 14.66
CA LYS A 177 -8.13 -16.76 13.26
C LYS A 177 -8.15 -18.12 12.57
N LEU A 178 -7.10 -18.93 12.72
CA LEU A 178 -7.03 -20.29 12.15
C LEU A 178 -8.08 -21.20 12.80
N PHE A 179 -8.26 -21.09 14.12
CA PHE A 179 -9.31 -21.79 14.87
C PHE A 179 -10.71 -21.39 14.40
N ILE A 180 -10.95 -20.10 14.23
CA ILE A 180 -12.20 -19.53 13.70
C ILE A 180 -12.44 -20.01 12.28
N ARG A 181 -11.44 -20.00 11.40
CA ARG A 181 -11.55 -20.56 10.04
C ARG A 181 -11.97 -22.04 10.10
N ASP A 182 -11.30 -22.85 10.90
CA ASP A 182 -11.55 -24.30 10.95
C ASP A 182 -12.89 -24.64 11.62
N MET A 183 -13.40 -23.79 12.54
CA MET A 183 -14.71 -23.94 13.16
C MET A 183 -15.87 -23.36 12.33
N LEU A 184 -15.64 -22.25 11.62
CA LEU A 184 -16.68 -21.47 10.95
C LEU A 184 -16.86 -21.78 9.46
N MET A 185 -15.99 -22.57 8.84
CA MET A 185 -16.17 -23.04 7.45
C MET A 185 -17.35 -24.02 7.27
N LYS A 186 -18.26 -24.14 8.25
CA LYS A 186 -19.46 -24.99 8.19
C LYS A 186 -20.73 -24.21 7.80
N PRO A 187 -20.94 -22.94 8.20
CA PRO A 187 -22.06 -22.10 7.69
C PRO A 187 -21.60 -20.85 6.90
N PRO A 188 -22.30 -20.45 5.82
CA PRO A 188 -21.89 -19.32 4.95
C PRO A 188 -21.95 -17.94 5.62
N GLU A 189 -22.77 -17.75 6.65
CA GLU A 189 -22.93 -16.46 7.36
C GLU A 189 -21.65 -16.05 8.12
N PHE A 190 -20.85 -17.01 8.57
CA PHE A 190 -19.66 -16.72 9.35
C PHE A 190 -18.44 -16.34 8.50
N ASN A 191 -18.43 -16.68 7.20
CA ASN A 191 -17.39 -16.24 6.28
C ASN A 191 -17.33 -14.71 6.16
N GLN A 192 -18.45 -14.03 6.39
CA GLN A 192 -18.58 -12.59 6.22
C GLN A 192 -17.89 -11.81 7.33
N PHE A 193 -18.11 -12.28 8.56
CA PHE A 193 -17.39 -11.79 9.73
C PHE A 193 -15.89 -12.04 9.55
N PHE A 194 -15.50 -13.22 9.06
CA PHE A 194 -14.11 -13.52 8.78
C PHE A 194 -13.49 -12.51 7.80
N PHE A 195 -14.06 -12.31 6.61
CA PHE A 195 -13.50 -11.40 5.61
C PHE A 195 -13.47 -9.93 6.05
N THR A 196 -14.47 -9.50 6.82
CA THR A 196 -14.54 -8.11 7.33
C THR A 196 -13.48 -7.86 8.40
N PHE A 197 -13.40 -8.74 9.40
CA PHE A 197 -12.44 -8.60 10.49
C PHE A 197 -11.01 -8.91 10.08
N ASP A 198 -10.81 -9.71 9.03
CA ASP A 198 -9.48 -10.03 8.53
C ASP A 198 -8.69 -8.77 8.16
N ARG A 199 -9.30 -7.86 7.40
CA ARG A 199 -8.67 -6.59 7.00
C ARG A 199 -8.32 -5.72 8.21
N LEU A 200 -9.22 -5.63 9.19
CA LEU A 200 -8.99 -4.87 10.43
C LEU A 200 -7.79 -5.45 11.20
N SER A 201 -7.74 -6.78 11.34
CA SER A 201 -6.70 -7.48 12.07
C SER A 201 -5.32 -7.30 11.43
N PHE A 202 -5.21 -7.47 10.10
CA PHE A 202 -3.97 -7.25 9.36
C PHE A 202 -3.51 -5.79 9.45
N SER A 203 -4.43 -4.85 9.28
CA SER A 203 -4.14 -3.42 9.35
C SER A 203 -3.58 -3.02 10.71
N PHE A 204 -4.18 -3.51 11.79
CA PHE A 204 -3.73 -3.24 13.15
C PHE A 204 -2.34 -3.81 13.41
N TYR A 205 -2.12 -5.05 12.97
CA TYR A 205 -0.84 -5.73 13.14
C TYR A 205 0.31 -5.04 12.40
N PHE A 206 0.17 -4.88 11.08
CA PHE A 206 1.21 -4.24 10.27
C PHE A 206 1.43 -2.79 10.72
N GLY A 207 0.36 -2.06 11.03
CA GLY A 207 0.44 -0.72 11.61
C GLY A 207 1.30 -0.70 12.88
N CYS A 208 1.02 -1.58 13.84
CA CYS A 208 1.81 -1.69 15.07
C CYS A 208 3.27 -2.07 14.76
N ALA A 209 3.52 -3.08 13.94
CA ALA A 209 4.88 -3.53 13.59
C ALA A 209 5.71 -2.38 12.97
N PHE A 210 5.11 -1.60 12.06
CA PHE A 210 5.76 -0.43 11.48
C PHE A 210 5.97 0.70 12.49
N PHE A 211 4.99 0.99 13.34
CA PHE A 211 5.13 2.00 14.41
C PHE A 211 6.32 1.67 15.32
N PHE A 212 6.39 0.43 15.81
CA PHE A 212 7.41 0.07 16.79
C PHE A 212 8.80 -0.14 16.17
N SER A 213 8.90 -0.50 14.89
CA SER A 213 10.19 -0.59 14.18
C SER A 213 10.79 0.80 13.93
N ASN A 214 9.96 1.78 13.54
CA ASN A 214 10.38 3.17 13.41
C ASN A 214 10.68 3.81 14.76
N TYR A 215 9.89 3.51 15.78
CA TYR A 215 10.18 3.94 17.15
C TYR A 215 11.50 3.35 17.68
N PHE A 216 11.80 2.08 17.39
CA PHE A 216 13.09 1.46 17.73
C PHE A 216 14.27 2.18 17.06
N LYS A 217 14.17 2.50 15.75
CA LYS A 217 15.18 3.31 15.04
C LYS A 217 15.36 4.69 15.68
N PHE A 218 14.27 5.40 15.97
CA PHE A 218 14.32 6.73 16.59
C PHE A 218 14.95 6.70 18.00
N SER A 219 14.58 5.72 18.83
CA SER A 219 15.11 5.59 20.19
C SER A 219 16.60 5.23 20.21
N THR A 220 17.04 4.36 19.28
CA THR A 220 18.45 4.00 19.11
C THR A 220 19.26 5.18 18.56
N GLU A 221 18.75 5.96 17.61
CA GLU A 221 19.43 7.15 17.10
C GLU A 221 19.60 8.25 18.16
N GLN A 222 18.60 8.50 19.00
CA GLN A 222 18.75 9.43 20.13
C GLN A 222 19.70 8.91 21.23
N GLY A 223 19.75 7.60 21.44
CA GLY A 223 20.68 6.96 22.38
C GLY A 223 22.13 6.96 21.88
N HIS A 224 22.35 6.72 20.59
CA HIS A 224 23.66 6.71 19.95
C HIS A 224 24.23 8.11 19.71
N ALA A 225 23.39 9.10 19.36
CA ALA A 225 23.80 10.50 19.23
C ALA A 225 24.39 11.06 20.53
N LYS A 226 23.96 10.53 21.69
CA LYS A 226 24.53 10.88 23.00
C LYS A 226 25.80 10.11 23.36
N ARG A 227 26.12 9.01 22.67
CA ARG A 227 27.13 8.06 23.19
C ARG A 227 28.36 7.84 22.34
N ASN A 228 28.39 8.08 21.02
CA ASN A 228 29.65 8.08 20.23
C ASN A 228 29.45 8.55 18.77
N VAL A 229 30.20 9.57 18.35
CA VAL A 229 30.18 10.17 16.99
C VAL A 229 31.12 9.47 15.99
N LYS A 230 31.82 8.38 16.35
CA LYS A 230 32.76 7.72 15.44
C LYS A 230 32.29 6.32 15.01
N ARG A 231 32.13 6.16 13.69
CA ARG A 231 31.75 4.95 12.92
C ARG A 231 30.28 4.54 12.97
N ARG A 232 29.49 5.14 12.08
CA ARG A 232 28.20 4.61 11.62
C ARG A 232 28.47 3.47 10.62
N SER A 233 28.79 2.28 11.10
CA SER A 233 28.79 1.08 10.25
C SER A 233 27.32 0.71 10.00
N VAL A 234 26.81 0.99 8.81
CA VAL A 234 25.45 0.60 8.41
C VAL A 234 25.46 -0.90 8.24
N HIS A 235 24.80 -1.64 9.14
CA HIS A 235 24.64 -3.08 9.03
C HIS A 235 24.11 -3.45 7.62
N PRO A 236 24.63 -4.47 6.93
CA PRO A 236 24.27 -4.78 5.54
C PRO A 236 22.76 -4.98 5.34
N LEU A 237 22.07 -5.56 6.33
CA LEU A 237 20.60 -5.68 6.33
C LEU A 237 19.87 -4.32 6.30
N ASN A 238 20.40 -3.29 6.96
CA ASN A 238 19.82 -1.96 6.90
C ASN A 238 20.00 -1.35 5.50
N ALA A 239 21.12 -1.63 4.83
CA ALA A 239 21.34 -1.16 3.46
C ALA A 239 20.32 -1.79 2.48
N ILE A 240 20.05 -3.09 2.63
CA ILE A 240 19.03 -3.80 1.82
C ILE A 240 17.64 -3.22 2.07
N LEU A 241 17.26 -2.99 3.34
CA LEU A 241 15.96 -2.39 3.67
C LEU A 241 15.81 -0.98 3.10
N ILE A 242 16.86 -0.17 3.16
CA ILE A 242 16.87 1.18 2.55
C ILE A 242 16.75 1.08 1.02
N MET A 243 17.39 0.10 0.40
CA MET A 243 17.27 -0.14 -1.03
C MET A 243 15.84 -0.51 -1.42
N ILE A 244 15.23 -1.45 -0.70
CA ILE A 244 13.85 -1.90 -0.95
C ILE A 244 12.88 -0.72 -0.77
N ASP A 245 13.07 0.11 0.26
CA ASP A 245 12.25 1.31 0.50
C ASP A 245 12.30 2.29 -0.69
N ARG A 246 13.49 2.51 -1.25
CA ARG A 246 13.67 3.41 -2.41
C ARG A 246 13.06 2.86 -3.69
N VAL A 247 13.19 1.56 -3.95
CA VAL A 247 12.72 0.91 -5.19
C VAL A 247 11.25 0.48 -5.09
N GLY A 248 10.66 0.54 -3.89
CA GLY A 248 9.36 -0.07 -3.58
C GLY A 248 8.22 0.35 -4.51
N LEU A 249 8.15 1.63 -4.89
CA LEU A 249 7.11 2.11 -5.83
C LEU A 249 7.29 1.51 -7.22
N SER A 250 8.52 1.54 -7.75
CA SER A 250 8.85 0.93 -9.04
C SER A 250 8.57 -0.58 -9.01
N LEU A 251 8.96 -1.27 -7.94
CA LEU A 251 8.71 -2.71 -7.76
C LEU A 251 7.22 -3.03 -7.76
N TYR A 252 6.42 -2.27 -7.03
CA TYR A 252 4.97 -2.43 -6.98
C TYR A 252 4.33 -2.30 -8.38
N LEU A 253 4.73 -1.28 -9.14
CA LEU A 253 4.13 -1.01 -10.45
C LEU A 253 4.54 -2.03 -11.52
N ILE A 254 5.76 -2.57 -11.45
CA ILE A 254 6.34 -3.45 -12.48
C ILE A 254 5.99 -4.91 -12.26
N ASN A 255 5.80 -5.33 -11.01
CA ASN A 255 5.55 -6.72 -10.69
C ASN A 255 4.32 -7.27 -11.43
N VAL A 256 3.21 -6.53 -11.49
CA VAL A 256 2.00 -6.97 -12.20
C VAL A 256 2.23 -7.14 -13.71
N PRO A 257 2.81 -6.16 -14.45
CA PRO A 257 3.21 -6.36 -15.84
C PRO A 257 4.13 -7.57 -16.07
N VAL A 258 5.10 -7.84 -15.18
CA VAL A 258 6.00 -8.99 -15.30
C VAL A 258 5.23 -10.30 -15.19
N ILE A 259 4.37 -10.43 -14.17
CA ILE A 259 3.52 -11.61 -13.98
C ILE A 259 2.60 -11.79 -15.20
N MET A 260 1.94 -10.73 -15.65
CA MET A 260 1.04 -10.77 -16.80
C MET A 260 1.76 -11.18 -18.08
N MET A 261 2.97 -10.67 -18.33
CA MET A 261 3.77 -11.06 -19.47
C MET A 261 4.15 -12.55 -19.42
N ASN A 262 4.57 -13.04 -18.24
CA ASN A 262 4.89 -14.46 -18.04
C ASN A 262 3.67 -15.36 -18.17
N LEU A 263 2.46 -14.89 -17.83
CA LEU A 263 1.22 -15.64 -18.04
C LEU A 263 0.80 -15.67 -19.50
N VAL A 264 0.84 -14.52 -20.17
CA VAL A 264 0.41 -14.36 -21.57
C VAL A 264 1.30 -15.15 -22.53
N LEU A 265 2.62 -15.17 -22.29
CA LEU A 265 3.58 -15.88 -23.13
C LEU A 265 3.54 -17.41 -22.98
N ARG A 266 2.79 -17.95 -22.00
CA ARG A 266 2.66 -19.40 -21.83
C ARG A 266 1.89 -20.02 -22.99
N LYS A 267 2.34 -21.19 -23.42
CA LYS A 267 1.72 -21.96 -24.51
C LYS A 267 0.96 -23.19 -24.01
N GLN A 268 1.07 -23.51 -22.72
CA GLN A 268 0.52 -24.72 -22.11
C GLN A 268 -0.18 -24.38 -20.79
N ALA A 269 -1.20 -25.17 -20.45
CA ALA A 269 -1.94 -25.04 -19.21
C ALA A 269 -1.04 -25.33 -18.00
N LEU A 270 -1.20 -24.54 -16.94
CA LEU A 270 -0.46 -24.69 -15.70
C LEU A 270 -0.94 -25.95 -14.97
N VAL A 271 -0.03 -26.89 -14.75
CA VAL A 271 -0.27 -27.99 -13.80
C VAL A 271 0.01 -27.44 -12.41
N PHE A 272 -1.01 -27.43 -11.56
CA PHE A 272 -0.90 -26.94 -10.19
C PHE A 272 -0.11 -27.94 -9.33
N ASP A 273 1.21 -27.77 -9.31
CA ASP A 273 2.10 -28.42 -8.36
C ASP A 273 2.77 -27.37 -7.45
N PHE A 274 2.90 -27.68 -6.16
CA PHE A 274 3.47 -26.76 -5.17
C PHE A 274 4.89 -26.34 -5.55
N SER A 275 5.73 -27.27 -5.99
CA SER A 275 7.12 -26.99 -6.35
C SER A 275 7.20 -26.01 -7.53
N SER A 276 6.33 -26.22 -8.53
CA SER A 276 6.24 -25.34 -9.69
C SER A 276 5.78 -23.93 -9.30
N ILE A 277 4.76 -23.81 -8.43
CA ILE A 277 4.28 -22.52 -7.92
C ILE A 277 5.38 -21.76 -7.20
N TYR A 278 6.15 -22.43 -6.33
CA TYR A 278 7.24 -21.78 -5.61
C TYR A 278 8.32 -21.27 -6.56
N LEU A 279 8.79 -22.11 -7.49
CA LEU A 279 9.83 -21.74 -8.45
C LEU A 279 9.40 -20.57 -9.34
N GLU A 280 8.16 -20.59 -9.83
CA GLU A 280 7.61 -19.50 -10.62
C GLU A 280 7.51 -18.20 -9.82
N THR A 281 7.01 -18.28 -8.58
CA THR A 281 6.92 -17.13 -7.68
C THR A 281 8.30 -16.52 -7.41
N PHE A 282 9.31 -17.36 -7.14
CA PHE A 282 10.69 -16.89 -6.94
C PHE A 282 11.26 -16.23 -8.21
N SER A 283 11.01 -16.83 -9.37
CA SER A 283 11.42 -16.27 -10.67
C SER A 283 10.80 -14.89 -10.90
N ASP A 284 9.49 -14.77 -10.72
CA ASP A 284 8.75 -13.51 -10.91
C ASP A 284 9.23 -12.42 -9.94
N ILE A 285 9.51 -12.77 -8.68
CA ILE A 285 10.06 -11.84 -7.69
C ILE A 285 11.43 -11.31 -8.14
N ILE A 286 12.34 -12.20 -8.55
CA ILE A 286 13.70 -11.82 -8.95
C ILE A 286 13.66 -10.91 -10.18
N ILE A 287 12.89 -11.30 -11.21
CA ILE A 287 12.75 -10.52 -12.45
C ILE A 287 12.14 -9.15 -12.13
N SER A 288 11.11 -9.10 -11.28
CA SER A 288 10.47 -7.85 -10.86
C SER A 288 11.45 -6.92 -10.13
N ILE A 289 12.29 -7.45 -9.24
CA ILE A 289 13.29 -6.65 -8.51
C ILE A 289 14.31 -6.07 -9.49
N ILE A 290 14.84 -6.88 -10.42
CA ILE A 290 15.81 -6.42 -11.40
C ILE A 290 15.20 -5.31 -12.27
N ALA A 291 14.03 -5.56 -12.85
CA ALA A 291 13.32 -4.58 -13.68
C ALA A 291 12.98 -3.29 -12.91
N ALA A 292 12.63 -3.40 -11.63
CA ALA A 292 12.35 -2.27 -10.77
C ALA A 292 13.57 -1.41 -10.46
N ILE A 293 14.75 -2.02 -10.28
CA ILE A 293 15.99 -1.25 -10.11
C ILE A 293 16.28 -0.43 -11.37
N PHE A 294 16.13 -1.01 -12.56
CA PHE A 294 16.31 -0.28 -13.82
C PHE A 294 15.33 0.89 -13.95
N MET A 295 14.05 0.66 -13.71
CA MET A 295 13.04 1.72 -13.78
C MET A 295 13.26 2.80 -12.72
N PHE A 296 13.70 2.42 -11.52
CA PHE A 296 14.03 3.39 -10.47
C PHE A 296 15.19 4.30 -10.90
N VAL A 297 16.30 3.73 -11.39
CA VAL A 297 17.50 4.49 -11.75
C VAL A 297 17.28 5.34 -13.00
N LEU A 298 16.61 4.81 -14.02
CA LEU A 298 16.43 5.48 -15.32
C LEU A 298 15.31 6.52 -15.31
N VAL A 299 14.28 6.32 -14.48
CA VAL A 299 13.07 7.15 -14.48
C VAL A 299 12.88 7.81 -13.13
N GLU A 300 12.65 7.03 -12.08
CA GLU A 300 12.18 7.59 -10.81
C GLU A 300 13.19 8.56 -10.17
N GLU A 301 14.47 8.18 -10.12
CA GLU A 301 15.54 8.99 -9.53
C GLU A 301 15.79 10.32 -10.27
N PRO A 302 16.01 10.38 -11.60
CA PRO A 302 16.26 11.63 -12.29
C PRO A 302 15.07 12.59 -12.20
N PHE A 303 13.84 12.10 -12.38
CA PHE A 303 12.65 12.94 -12.24
C PHE A 303 12.45 13.43 -10.81
N SER A 304 12.79 12.62 -9.79
CA SER A 304 12.76 13.04 -8.39
C SER A 304 13.79 14.13 -8.07
N LYS A 305 14.97 14.10 -8.71
CA LYS A 305 15.98 15.16 -8.56
C LYS A 305 15.53 16.46 -9.24
N ILE A 306 14.95 16.34 -10.43
CA ILE A 306 14.41 17.47 -11.20
C ILE A 306 13.28 18.14 -10.42
N SER A 307 12.29 17.39 -9.95
CA SER A 307 11.15 17.95 -9.19
C SER A 307 11.61 18.66 -7.92
N ARG A 308 12.55 18.07 -7.16
CA ARG A 308 13.14 18.72 -5.98
C ARG A 308 13.85 20.03 -6.33
N LYS A 309 14.59 20.07 -7.44
CA LYS A 309 15.24 21.30 -7.91
C LYS A 309 14.21 22.38 -8.29
N PHE A 310 13.13 22.00 -8.95
CA PHE A 310 12.04 22.93 -9.28
C PHE A 310 11.36 23.48 -8.03
N LEU A 311 11.01 22.63 -7.06
CA LEU A 311 10.39 23.06 -5.80
C LEU A 311 11.30 24.00 -5.00
N ASN A 312 12.60 23.67 -4.90
CA ASN A 312 13.59 24.52 -4.24
C ASN A 312 13.83 25.87 -4.92
N ASN A 313 13.47 26.01 -6.20
CA ASN A 313 13.55 27.27 -6.91
C ASN A 313 12.27 28.11 -6.73
N ILE A 314 11.13 27.47 -6.43
CA ILE A 314 9.84 28.13 -6.17
C ILE A 314 9.79 28.64 -4.72
N GLU A 315 10.38 27.93 -3.78
CA GLU A 315 10.62 28.44 -2.43
C GLU A 315 11.87 29.34 -2.45
N PRO A 316 11.75 30.69 -2.37
CA PRO A 316 12.93 31.50 -2.08
C PRO A 316 13.48 30.99 -0.75
N LYS A 317 14.79 30.67 -0.71
CA LYS A 317 15.52 30.24 0.50
C LYS A 317 14.99 31.03 1.70
N ALA A 318 14.09 30.44 2.48
CA ALA A 318 13.77 30.95 3.78
C ALA A 318 15.08 30.81 4.56
N THR A 319 15.81 31.91 4.68
CA THR A 319 16.98 32.05 5.54
C THR A 319 16.55 31.68 6.95
N VAL A 320 16.69 30.41 7.29
CA VAL A 320 16.76 29.96 8.68
C VAL A 320 18.14 30.35 9.19
N SER A 321 18.33 31.65 9.36
CA SER A 321 19.24 32.22 10.35
C SER A 321 18.38 32.75 11.49
N ALA A 322 17.64 31.87 12.15
CA ALA A 322 17.18 32.17 13.50
C ALA A 322 18.43 32.10 14.39
N LYS A 323 19.06 33.26 14.56
CA LYS A 323 19.99 33.54 15.65
C LYS A 323 19.42 32.93 16.93
N ILE A 324 20.21 32.07 17.55
CA ILE A 324 20.00 31.63 18.92
C ILE A 324 20.34 32.85 19.78
N ASP A 325 19.40 33.78 19.90
CA ASP A 325 19.41 34.80 20.94
C ASP A 325 18.18 34.51 21.82
N GLY A 326 18.47 34.23 23.09
CA GLY A 326 17.53 33.66 24.04
C GLY A 326 16.27 34.51 24.26
N LYS A 327 15.23 33.80 24.72
CA LYS A 327 13.90 34.29 25.15
C LYS A 327 12.92 34.56 24.01
N THR A 328 12.28 33.49 23.55
CA THR A 328 10.85 33.22 23.75
C THR A 328 10.56 31.83 23.21
N ALA A 329 10.28 30.89 24.11
CA ALA A 329 9.83 29.56 23.74
C ALA A 329 8.47 29.68 23.06
N CYS A 330 8.44 29.55 21.73
CA CYS A 330 7.23 29.23 21.01
C CYS A 330 6.87 27.77 21.39
N PRO A 331 5.69 27.50 21.99
CA PRO A 331 5.33 26.14 22.38
C PRO A 331 5.02 25.34 21.13
N MET A 332 6.04 24.68 20.58
CA MET A 332 5.88 23.63 19.58
C MET A 332 5.25 22.41 20.27
N ILE A 333 3.99 22.16 19.92
CA ILE A 333 3.14 21.05 20.35
C ILE A 333 3.76 19.71 19.96
#